data_AF-A0A9E1LNI6-F1
#
_entry.id   AF-A0A9E1LNI6-F1
#
_cell.length_a   1.000
_cell.length_b   1.000
_cell.length_c   1.000
_cell.angle_alpha   90.00
_cell.angle_beta   90.00
_cell.angle_gamma   90.00
#
_symmetry.space_group_name_H-M   'P 1'
#
loop_
_entity.id
_entity.type
_entity.pdbx_description
1 polymer ?
#
loop_
_entity_poly.entity_id
_entity_poly.type
_entity_poly.pdbx_seq_one_letter_code
_entity_poly.pdbx_strand_id
1 'polypeptide(L)'
;SAAELWGFDSSGTSVIFVDSLGTIALNLSTGVETRIPAGQLDGSSVFHQLTTLSPQGLSYQRVLLPGFVGEPDFSLVTEGDAEGRHRHLLGSLSTPESIGDLQLSPNGQYLAVEINPVATPLGYPALSDDVIRNTTELVILDLANDTILLSTPGFSFAW
;
A
#
# COMPACT_ATOMS: atom_id res chain seq x y z
N SER A 1 1.37 8.05 -22.91
CA SER A 1 0.92 7.05 -21.92
C SER A 1 0.17 7.80 -20.83
N ALA A 2 -0.92 7.24 -20.30
CA ALA A 2 -1.49 7.77 -19.06
C ALA A 2 -0.59 7.31 -17.91
N ALA A 3 -0.27 8.22 -17.00
CA ALA A 3 0.41 7.93 -15.76
C ALA A 3 -0.47 8.44 -14.61
N GLU A 4 -0.53 7.68 -13.52
CA GLU A 4 -1.28 8.06 -12.33
C GLU A 4 -0.28 8.39 -11.21
N LEU A 5 -0.43 9.59 -10.63
CA LEU A 5 0.34 10.03 -9.48
C LEU A 5 -0.19 9.36 -8.22
N TRP A 6 0.67 8.67 -7.48
CA TRP A 6 0.32 8.01 -6.22
C TRP A 6 0.75 8.80 -4.99
N GLY A 7 1.77 9.66 -5.11
CA GLY A 7 2.15 10.56 -4.03
C GLY A 7 3.65 10.83 -3.97
N PHE A 8 4.16 11.02 -2.76
CA PHE A 8 5.56 11.27 -2.47
C PHE A 8 6.13 10.18 -1.56
N ASP A 9 7.45 10.01 -1.59
CA ASP A 9 8.12 9.24 -0.53
C ASP A 9 8.03 9.95 0.83
N SER A 10 8.33 9.22 1.90
CA SER A 10 8.25 9.74 3.27
C SER A 10 9.14 10.96 3.55
N SER A 11 10.20 11.16 2.75
CA SER A 11 11.10 12.31 2.85
C SER A 11 10.72 13.47 1.92
N GLY A 12 9.71 13.33 1.06
CA GLY A 12 9.32 14.33 0.06
C GLY A 12 10.37 14.54 -1.05
N THR A 13 11.31 13.61 -1.20
CA THR A 13 12.42 13.68 -2.16
C THR A 13 12.10 13.06 -3.52
N SER A 14 11.11 12.17 -3.55
CA SER A 14 10.69 11.47 -4.75
C SER A 14 9.19 11.54 -4.93
N VAL A 15 8.75 11.63 -6.18
CA VAL A 15 7.36 11.41 -6.57
C VAL A 15 7.19 9.95 -6.99
N ILE A 16 6.12 9.33 -6.53
CA ILE A 16 5.75 7.97 -6.89
C ILE A 16 4.56 8.01 -7.84
N PHE A 17 4.67 7.33 -8.97
CA PHE A 17 3.61 7.20 -9.96
C PHE A 17 3.65 5.83 -10.64
N VAL A 18 2.58 5.50 -11.34
CA VAL A 18 2.45 4.25 -12.09
C VAL A 18 2.19 4.55 -13.57
N ASP A 19 2.78 3.74 -14.44
CA ASP A 19 2.47 3.71 -15.87
C ASP A 19 2.10 2.29 -16.32
N SER A 20 1.95 2.08 -17.63
CA SER A 20 1.59 0.77 -18.20
C SER A 20 2.61 -0.35 -17.94
N LEU A 21 3.81 -0.03 -17.48
CA LEU A 21 4.89 -0.98 -17.20
C LEU A 21 5.14 -1.17 -15.70
N GLY A 22 4.44 -0.43 -14.83
CA GLY A 22 4.52 -0.57 -13.37
C GLY A 22 4.89 0.72 -12.64
N THR A 23 5.30 0.58 -11.39
CA THR A 23 5.56 1.71 -10.49
C THR A 23 6.95 2.32 -10.72
N ILE A 24 7.02 3.64 -10.65
CA ILE A 24 8.23 4.45 -10.83
C ILE A 24 8.37 5.41 -9.66
N ALA A 25 9.59 5.55 -9.15
CA ALA A 25 10.00 6.63 -8.26
C ALA A 25 10.88 7.62 -9.03
N LEU A 26 10.46 8.88 -9.10
CA LEU A 26 11.20 9.97 -9.72
C LEU A 26 11.83 10.84 -8.64
N ASN A 27 13.16 10.88 -8.59
CA ASN A 27 13.88 11.80 -7.71
C ASN A 27 13.70 13.24 -8.20
N LEU A 28 13.13 14.09 -7.35
CA LEU A 28 12.74 15.46 -7.73
C LEU A 28 13.94 16.39 -7.97
N SER A 29 15.07 16.13 -7.30
CA SER A 29 16.27 16.97 -7.42
C SER A 29 17.10 16.66 -8.66
N THR A 30 17.13 15.40 -9.09
CA THR A 30 18.00 14.92 -10.17
C THR A 30 17.24 14.61 -11.45
N GLY A 31 15.92 14.41 -11.36
CA GLY A 31 15.09 13.95 -12.48
C GLY A 31 15.29 12.47 -12.84
N VAL A 32 16.02 11.70 -12.02
CA VAL A 32 16.28 10.28 -12.28
C VAL A 32 15.05 9.46 -11.91
N GLU A 33 14.57 8.67 -12.87
CA GLU A 33 13.51 7.68 -12.68
C GLU A 33 14.10 6.32 -12.31
N THR A 34 13.52 5.70 -11.28
CA THR A 34 13.84 4.33 -10.84
C THR A 34 12.57 3.49 -10.86
N ARG A 35 12.62 2.36 -11.58
CA ARG A 35 11.53 1.38 -11.59
C ARG A 35 11.53 0.61 -10.27
N ILE A 36 10.37 0.56 -9.62
CA ILE A 36 10.16 -0.34 -8.49
C ILE A 36 9.85 -1.73 -9.08
N PRO A 37 10.57 -2.79 -8.70
CA PRO A 37 10.35 -4.13 -9.24
C PRO A 37 8.91 -4.61 -9.03
N ALA A 38 8.41 -5.46 -9.93
CA ALA A 38 7.13 -6.12 -9.70
C ALA A 38 7.19 -7.02 -8.46
N GLY A 39 6.12 -7.05 -7.69
CA GLY A 39 6.09 -7.74 -6.42
C GLY A 39 5.79 -9.24 -6.50
N GLN A 40 6.43 -10.01 -5.62
CA GLN A 40 6.13 -11.40 -5.34
C GLN A 40 5.97 -11.65 -3.83
N LEU A 41 4.85 -12.23 -3.42
CA LEU A 41 4.58 -12.68 -2.05
C LEU A 41 4.45 -14.21 -2.05
N ASP A 42 5.31 -14.90 -1.31
CA ASP A 42 5.34 -16.38 -1.21
C ASP A 42 5.32 -17.10 -2.58
N GLY A 43 5.96 -16.51 -3.59
CA GLY A 43 6.05 -17.05 -4.95
C GLY A 43 4.87 -16.70 -5.87
N SER A 44 3.84 -16.02 -5.35
CA SER A 44 2.72 -15.47 -6.13
C SER A 44 2.98 -14.02 -6.51
N SER A 45 2.70 -13.66 -7.76
CA SER A 45 2.74 -12.26 -8.19
C SER A 45 1.68 -11.42 -7.48
N VAL A 46 2.05 -10.22 -7.06
CA VAL A 46 1.11 -9.21 -6.54
C VAL A 46 1.13 -7.96 -7.41
N PHE A 47 0.00 -7.27 -7.49
CA PHE A 47 -0.12 -6.03 -8.25
C PHE A 47 -0.10 -4.83 -7.32
N HIS A 48 0.77 -3.86 -7.57
CA HIS A 48 0.80 -2.63 -6.79
C HIS A 48 -0.45 -1.80 -7.06
N GLN A 49 -1.10 -1.33 -6.00
CA GLN A 49 -2.23 -0.41 -6.05
C GLN A 49 -1.94 0.93 -5.38
N LEU A 50 -0.90 0.98 -4.55
CA LEU A 50 -0.34 2.19 -3.96
C LEU A 50 1.07 1.85 -3.45
N THR A 51 2.00 2.80 -3.55
CA THR A 51 3.37 2.62 -3.05
C THR A 51 3.85 3.91 -2.39
N THR A 52 4.49 3.77 -1.22
CA THR A 52 5.34 4.78 -0.61
C THR A 52 6.73 4.20 -0.33
N LEU A 53 7.74 5.05 -0.19
CA LEU A 53 9.12 4.66 0.06
C LEU A 53 9.62 5.21 1.39
N SER A 54 10.41 4.40 2.10
CA SER A 54 11.18 4.83 3.26
C SER A 54 12.40 5.65 2.84
N PRO A 55 13.02 6.40 3.78
CA PRO A 55 14.26 7.11 3.49
C PRO A 55 15.42 6.17 3.11
N GLN A 56 15.31 4.88 3.44
CA GLN A 56 16.28 3.84 3.08
C GLN A 56 15.95 3.15 1.75
N GLY A 57 14.85 3.52 1.09
CA GLY A 57 14.43 2.97 -0.20
C GLY A 57 13.64 1.65 -0.12
N LEU A 58 13.19 1.23 1.08
CA LEU A 58 12.23 0.14 1.20
C LEU A 58 10.86 0.60 0.74
N SER A 59 10.13 -0.26 0.03
CA SER A 59 8.77 0.05 -0.42
C SER A 59 7.74 -0.49 0.57
N TYR A 60 6.76 0.34 0.90
CA TYR A 60 5.56 -0.07 1.63
C TYR A 60 4.35 0.13 0.74
N GLN A 61 3.58 -0.93 0.54
CA GLN A 61 2.72 -1.04 -0.63
C GLN A 61 1.39 -1.67 -0.28
N ARG A 62 0.33 -1.06 -0.79
CA ARG A 62 -0.96 -1.71 -0.92
C ARG A 62 -0.88 -2.53 -2.19
N VAL A 63 -1.06 -3.82 -2.07
CA VAL A 63 -1.00 -4.76 -3.18
C VAL A 63 -2.30 -5.53 -3.29
N LEU A 64 -2.61 -5.93 -4.52
CA LEU A 64 -3.64 -6.91 -4.82
C LEU A 64 -2.97 -8.26 -5.02
N LEU A 65 -3.29 -9.23 -4.16
CA LEU A 65 -2.98 -10.64 -4.34
C LEU A 65 -4.18 -11.31 -5.03
N PRO A 66 -4.03 -11.81 -6.27
CA PRO A 66 -5.13 -12.43 -6.97
C PRO A 66 -5.62 -13.70 -6.27
N GLY A 67 -6.94 -13.84 -6.16
CA GLY A 67 -7.57 -15.08 -5.73
C GLY A 67 -7.47 -16.17 -6.81
N PHE A 68 -7.86 -17.39 -6.46
CA PHE A 68 -8.10 -18.41 -7.48
C PHE A 68 -9.29 -18.03 -8.38
N VAL A 69 -9.44 -18.71 -9.52
CA VAL A 69 -10.54 -18.44 -10.45
C VAL A 69 -11.89 -18.63 -9.75
N GLY A 70 -12.68 -17.56 -9.66
CA GLY A 70 -13.98 -17.55 -8.99
C GLY A 70 -13.91 -17.20 -7.50
N GLU A 71 -12.72 -16.98 -6.96
CA GLU A 71 -12.49 -16.45 -5.61
C GLU A 71 -12.19 -14.94 -5.67
N PRO A 72 -12.48 -14.23 -4.57
CA PRO A 72 -12.14 -12.81 -4.46
C PRO A 72 -10.62 -12.60 -4.38
N ASP A 73 -10.17 -11.44 -4.86
CA ASP A 73 -8.81 -10.96 -4.65
C ASP A 73 -8.63 -10.41 -3.23
N PHE A 74 -7.38 -10.38 -2.76
CA PHE A 74 -7.02 -9.92 -1.43
C PHE A 74 -6.21 -8.62 -1.51
N SER A 75 -6.67 -7.57 -0.84
CA SER A 75 -5.88 -6.36 -0.66
C SER A 75 -5.01 -6.53 0.58
N LEU A 76 -3.70 -6.33 0.44
CA LEU A 76 -2.71 -6.54 1.50
C LEU A 76 -1.76 -5.33 1.60
N VAL A 77 -1.20 -5.11 2.78
CA VAL A 77 -0.03 -4.26 2.98
C VAL A 77 1.21 -5.13 3.02
N THR A 78 2.21 -4.74 2.23
CA THR A 78 3.48 -5.45 2.13
C THR A 78 4.67 -4.50 2.23
N GLU A 79 5.78 -5.02 2.69
CA GLU A 79 7.12 -4.44 2.54
C GLU A 79 7.83 -5.11 1.37
N GLY A 80 8.32 -4.34 0.41
CA GLY A 80 9.09 -4.82 -0.74
C GLY A 80 10.56 -4.46 -0.66
N ASP A 81 11.42 -5.36 -1.13
CA ASP A 81 12.85 -5.12 -1.31
C ASP A 81 13.22 -4.72 -2.75
N ALA A 82 14.50 -4.45 -2.98
CA ALA A 82 15.04 -4.05 -4.28
C ALA A 82 14.99 -5.17 -5.35
N GLU A 83 14.69 -6.41 -4.96
CA GLU A 83 14.51 -7.55 -5.86
C GLU A 83 13.04 -7.85 -6.16
N GLY A 84 12.10 -7.11 -5.55
CA GLY A 84 10.66 -7.34 -5.70
C GLY A 84 10.13 -8.48 -4.86
N ARG A 85 10.84 -8.90 -3.80
CA ARG A 85 10.30 -9.85 -2.82
C ARG A 85 9.53 -9.09 -1.77
N HIS A 86 8.32 -9.55 -1.51
CA HIS A 86 7.40 -8.93 -0.56
C HIS A 86 7.30 -9.75 0.71
N ARG A 87 7.25 -9.04 1.83
CA ARG A 87 6.86 -9.54 3.14
C ARG A 87 5.48 -8.99 3.49
N HIS A 88 4.58 -9.86 3.90
CA HIS A 88 3.24 -9.48 4.36
C HIS A 88 3.32 -8.74 5.71
N LEU A 89 2.61 -7.62 5.84
CA LEU A 89 2.57 -6.79 7.06
C LEU A 89 1.18 -6.77 7.71
N LEU A 90 0.18 -6.38 6.93
CA LEU A 90 -1.22 -6.23 7.33
C LEU A 90 -2.10 -6.69 6.17
N GLY A 91 -3.34 -7.06 6.45
CA GLY A 91 -4.13 -7.79 5.46
C GLY A 91 -4.58 -9.13 6.02
N SER A 92 -5.81 -9.50 5.77
CA SER A 92 -6.25 -10.88 5.97
C SER A 92 -6.02 -11.70 4.69
N LEU A 93 -5.29 -12.81 4.82
CA LEU A 93 -5.11 -13.81 3.76
C LEU A 93 -6.24 -14.84 3.70
N SER A 94 -7.24 -14.74 4.58
CA SER A 94 -8.34 -15.70 4.69
C SER A 94 -9.71 -15.07 4.45
N THR A 95 -9.84 -13.78 4.74
CA THR A 95 -11.08 -13.02 4.58
C THR A 95 -10.74 -11.76 3.80
N PRO A 96 -11.21 -11.61 2.56
CA PRO A 96 -10.95 -10.41 1.79
C PRO A 96 -11.43 -9.16 2.53
N GLU A 97 -10.65 -8.10 2.40
CA GLU A 97 -10.94 -6.78 2.94
C GLU A 97 -10.49 -5.71 1.94
N SER A 98 -10.79 -4.45 2.25
CA SER A 98 -10.35 -3.31 1.46
C SER A 98 -9.31 -2.51 2.22
N ILE A 99 -8.19 -2.20 1.58
CA ILE A 99 -7.14 -1.35 2.17
C ILE A 99 -7.16 0.01 1.47
N GLY A 100 -7.28 1.06 2.27
CA GLY A 100 -7.34 2.45 1.82
C GLY A 100 -5.97 3.03 1.59
N ASP A 101 -5.76 4.24 2.13
CA ASP A 101 -4.50 4.96 1.98
C ASP A 101 -3.39 4.41 2.89
N LEU A 102 -2.14 4.74 2.55
CA LEU A 102 -0.92 4.39 3.27
C LEU A 102 -0.07 5.63 3.49
N GLN A 103 0.33 5.89 4.74
CA GLN A 103 1.24 7.00 5.05
C GLN A 103 2.38 6.51 5.92
N LEU A 104 3.60 6.69 5.42
CA LEU A 104 4.82 6.37 6.15
C LEU A 104 5.30 7.62 6.89
N SER A 105 5.59 7.45 8.18
CA SER A 105 6.21 8.52 8.98
C SER A 105 7.54 8.99 8.37
N PRO A 106 7.94 10.26 8.55
CA PRO A 106 9.14 10.82 7.90
C PRO A 106 10.45 10.10 8.24
N ASN A 107 10.52 9.43 9.38
CA ASN A 107 11.69 8.64 9.80
C ASN A 107 11.61 7.17 9.36
N GLY A 108 10.52 6.76 8.69
CA GLY A 108 10.30 5.39 8.21
C GLY A 108 9.98 4.37 9.30
N GLN A 109 9.67 4.78 10.54
CA GLN A 109 9.49 3.83 11.66
C GLN A 109 8.06 3.34 11.83
N TYR A 110 7.09 4.18 11.43
CA TYR A 110 5.67 3.91 11.58
C TYR A 110 4.96 3.99 10.24
N LEU A 111 4.05 3.05 10.00
CA LEU A 111 3.15 3.03 8.86
C LEU A 111 1.70 3.18 9.35
N ALA A 112 1.02 4.22 8.88
CA ALA A 112 -0.42 4.40 9.06
C ALA A 112 -1.16 3.80 7.86
N VAL A 113 -2.19 3.01 8.14
CA VAL A 113 -2.96 2.24 7.14
C VAL A 113 -4.43 2.38 7.44
N GLU A 114 -5.23 2.61 6.41
CA GLU A 114 -6.68 2.48 6.48
C GLU A 114 -7.09 1.05 6.10
N ILE A 115 -7.84 0.37 6.97
CA ILE A 115 -8.37 -0.96 6.71
C ILE A 115 -9.89 -0.92 6.87
N ASN A 116 -10.61 -1.46 5.90
CA ASN A 116 -12.05 -1.62 5.97
C ASN A 116 -12.41 -3.10 5.78
N PRO A 117 -13.15 -3.71 6.72
CA PRO A 117 -13.47 -5.14 6.66
C PRO A 117 -14.42 -5.50 5.52
N VAL A 118 -15.01 -4.51 4.83
CA VAL A 118 -15.84 -4.73 3.65
C VAL A 118 -14.94 -4.83 2.42
N ALA A 119 -14.93 -5.99 1.77
CA ALA A 119 -14.30 -6.16 0.47
C ALA A 119 -15.21 -5.68 -0.68
N THR A 120 -14.60 -5.15 -1.73
CA THR A 120 -15.28 -4.89 -3.01
C THR A 120 -14.40 -5.34 -4.19
N PRO A 121 -14.98 -5.56 -5.38
CA PRO A 121 -14.20 -5.92 -6.57
C PRO A 121 -13.12 -4.90 -7.00
N LEU A 122 -13.25 -3.63 -6.59
CA LEU A 122 -12.25 -2.60 -6.89
C LEU A 122 -11.48 -2.16 -5.64
N GLY A 123 -11.62 -2.90 -4.53
CA GLY A 123 -11.05 -2.56 -3.23
C GLY A 123 -11.66 -1.32 -2.60
N TYR A 124 -10.84 -0.58 -1.85
CA TYR A 124 -11.28 0.57 -1.06
C TYR A 124 -11.93 1.70 -1.89
N PRO A 125 -11.46 2.07 -3.10
CA PRO A 125 -12.08 3.12 -3.90
C PRO A 125 -13.53 2.89 -4.32
N ALA A 126 -14.05 1.66 -4.24
CA ALA A 126 -15.45 1.37 -4.54
C ALA A 126 -16.34 1.26 -3.31
N LEU A 127 -15.81 1.50 -2.11
CA LEU A 127 -16.63 1.66 -0.92
C LEU A 127 -17.42 2.97 -1.01
N SER A 128 -18.63 2.98 -0.47
CA SER A 128 -19.37 4.24 -0.31
C SER A 128 -18.79 5.06 0.85
N ASP A 129 -18.95 6.37 0.78
CA ASP A 129 -18.51 7.29 1.83
C ASP A 129 -19.06 6.93 3.22
N ASP A 130 -20.27 6.37 3.29
CA ASP A 130 -20.88 5.94 4.54
C ASP A 130 -20.21 4.67 5.09
N VAL A 131 -19.79 3.74 4.22
CA VAL A 131 -19.03 2.55 4.66
C VAL A 131 -17.63 2.94 5.10
N ILE A 132 -16.96 3.84 4.37
CA ILE A 132 -15.65 4.38 4.75
C ILE A 132 -15.75 5.05 6.12
N ARG A 133 -16.68 6.01 6.30
CA ARG A 133 -16.80 6.78 7.55
C ARG A 133 -17.12 5.93 8.78
N ASN A 134 -17.93 4.89 8.63
CA ASN A 134 -18.44 4.13 9.78
C ASN A 134 -17.66 2.83 10.08
N THR A 135 -16.88 2.33 9.11
CA THR A 135 -16.31 0.97 9.20
C THR A 135 -14.80 0.91 9.00
N THR A 136 -14.18 1.97 8.47
CA THR A 136 -12.72 2.01 8.34
C THR A 136 -12.06 2.16 9.71
N GLU A 137 -11.03 1.36 9.94
CA GLU A 137 -10.08 1.46 11.04
C GLU A 137 -8.77 2.09 10.55
N LEU A 138 -8.24 3.03 11.34
CA LEU A 138 -6.86 3.46 11.25
C LEU A 138 -6.00 2.48 12.05
N VAL A 139 -5.03 1.85 11.38
CA VAL A 139 -4.01 1.02 12.00
C VAL A 139 -2.65 1.71 11.91
N ILE A 140 -1.92 1.78 13.02
CA ILE A 140 -0.53 2.25 13.06
C ILE A 140 0.37 1.07 13.41
N LEU A 141 1.26 0.71 12.48
CA LEU A 141 2.24 -0.35 12.61
C LEU A 141 3.62 0.23 12.99
N ASP A 142 4.26 -0.35 14.01
CA ASP A 142 5.69 -0.21 14.26
C ASP A 142 6.44 -1.20 13.37
N LEU A 143 7.17 -0.66 12.39
CA LEU A 143 7.88 -1.44 11.37
C LEU A 143 9.15 -2.11 11.90
N ALA A 144 9.72 -1.62 13.01
CA ALA A 144 10.91 -2.23 13.59
C ALA A 144 10.57 -3.51 14.37
N ASN A 145 9.38 -3.53 14.99
CA ASN A 145 8.93 -4.63 15.83
C ASN A 145 7.83 -5.49 15.20
N ASP A 146 7.31 -5.11 14.03
CA ASP A 146 6.14 -5.69 13.39
C ASP A 146 4.93 -5.78 14.34
N THR A 147 4.66 -4.70 15.09
CA THR A 147 3.57 -4.66 16.07
C THR A 147 2.60 -3.52 15.81
N ILE A 148 1.30 -3.80 15.94
CA ILE A 148 0.26 -2.78 15.88
C ILE A 148 0.31 -1.96 17.18
N LEU A 149 0.62 -0.67 17.08
CA LEU A 149 0.63 0.27 18.20
C LEU A 149 -0.76 0.83 18.49
N LEU A 150 -1.57 0.99 17.45
CA LEU A 150 -2.91 1.54 17.51
C LEU A 150 -3.78 0.89 16.44
N SER A 151 -5.00 0.50 16.82
CA SER A 151 -6.12 0.35 15.89
C SER A 151 -7.31 1.14 16.45
N THR A 152 -7.91 2.02 15.66
CA THR A 152 -9.07 2.82 16.07
C THR A 152 -10.06 3.00 14.92
N PRO A 153 -11.37 2.84 15.15
CA PRO A 153 -12.39 3.06 14.13
C PRO A 153 -12.62 4.55 13.86
N GLY A 154 -13.22 4.84 12.70
CA GLY A 154 -13.86 6.13 12.40
C GLY A 154 -12.89 7.25 12.02
N PHE A 155 -11.70 6.90 11.53
CA PHE A 155 -10.70 7.86 11.08
C PHE A 155 -10.18 7.47 9.69
N SER A 156 -10.24 8.43 8.77
CA SER A 156 -9.56 8.39 7.48
C SER A 156 -8.64 9.61 7.40
N PHE A 157 -7.39 9.42 6.98
CA PHE A 157 -6.40 10.49 6.84
C PHE A 157 -6.27 11.01 5.41
N ALA A 158 -6.99 10.41 4.46
CA ALA A 158 -7.20 10.95 3.13
C ALA A 158 -8.52 11.73 3.09
N TRP A 159 -8.42 13.04 2.84
CA TRP A 159 -9.53 14.02 2.82
C TRP A 159 -9.78 14.64 1.43
#